data_AF-A0A537FX04-F1
#
_entry.id   AF-A0A537FX04-F1
#
_cell.length_a   1.000
_cell.length_b   1.000
_cell.length_c   1.000
_cell.angle_alpha   90.00
_cell.angle_beta   90.00
_cell.angle_gamma   90.00
#
_symmetry.space_group_name_H-M   'P 1'
#
loop_
_entity.id
_entity.type
_entity.pdbx_description
1 polymer ?
#
loop_
_entity_poly.entity_id
_entity_poly.type
_entity_poly.pdbx_seq_one_letter_code
_entity_poly.pdbx_strand_id
1 'polypeptide(L)' 'MTTSLASNTTSAVQKQKPTLEQEVFKLKLEWMMAKNDDEKRRISEEIRRLVGFSPSKSQ' A
#
# COMPACT_ATOMS: atom_id res chain seq x y z
N MET A 1 35.90 24.97 -19.15
CA MET A 1 35.10 24.12 -20.05
C MET A 1 34.73 22.86 -19.29
N THR A 2 33.46 22.50 -19.39
CA THR A 2 32.71 21.50 -18.62
C THR A 2 32.96 20.06 -19.06
N THR A 3 33.02 19.12 -18.12
CA THR A 3 32.41 17.77 -18.18
C THR A 3 32.66 17.11 -16.81
N SER A 4 31.80 16.32 -16.20
CA SER A 4 30.39 16.00 -16.38
C SER A 4 30.04 15.37 -15.05
N LEU A 5 29.37 16.12 -14.17
CA LEU A 5 28.79 15.55 -12.95
C LEU A 5 27.70 14.59 -13.45
N ALA A 6 27.95 13.29 -13.36
CA ALA A 6 26.99 12.25 -13.72
C ALA A 6 25.79 12.36 -12.78
N SER A 7 24.86 13.24 -13.17
CA SER A 7 23.57 13.43 -12.55
C SER A 7 22.81 12.12 -12.66
N ASN A 8 22.58 11.55 -11.49
CA ASN A 8 21.34 10.93 -11.08
C ASN A 8 20.86 9.84 -12.04
N THR A 9 21.26 8.60 -11.73
CA THR A 9 20.54 7.36 -12.07
C THR A 9 19.04 7.57 -11.93
N THR A 10 18.43 7.98 -13.03
CA THR A 10 16.99 8.00 -13.23
C THR A 10 16.66 6.69 -13.90
N SER A 11 15.63 6.02 -13.39
CA SER A 11 15.06 4.75 -13.86
C SER A 11 15.76 3.53 -13.26
N ALA A 12 15.14 2.66 -12.47
CA ALA A 12 13.74 2.44 -12.25
C ALA A 12 13.55 1.97 -10.80
N VAL A 13 12.83 2.74 -9.99
CA VAL A 13 12.08 2.13 -8.89
C VAL A 13 11.05 1.26 -9.61
N GLN A 14 11.40 -0.01 -9.84
CA GLN A 14 10.42 -1.05 -10.13
C GLN A 14 9.34 -0.81 -9.08
N LYS A 15 8.16 -0.36 -9.52
CA LYS A 15 7.01 -0.12 -8.63
C LYS A 15 6.62 -1.48 -8.10
N GLN A 16 7.38 -1.92 -7.10
CA GLN A 16 7.21 -3.19 -6.44
C GLN A 16 5.78 -3.14 -5.95
N LYS A 17 4.99 -4.15 -6.35
CA LYS A 17 3.60 -4.23 -5.92
C LYS A 17 3.61 -4.07 -4.40
N PRO A 18 2.88 -3.10 -3.84
CA PRO A 18 2.92 -2.85 -2.41
C PRO A 18 2.61 -4.16 -1.68
N THR A 19 3.37 -4.45 -0.63
CA THR A 19 3.16 -5.67 0.14
C THR A 19 1.76 -5.60 0.79
N LEU A 20 1.18 -6.76 1.10
CA LEU A 20 -0.09 -6.82 1.80
C LEU A 20 -0.08 -5.98 3.09
N GLU A 21 1.04 -6.01 3.82
CA GLU A 21 1.24 -5.19 5.01
C GLU A 21 1.19 -3.68 4.72
N GLN A 22 1.81 -3.24 3.61
CA GLN A 22 1.77 -1.84 3.20
C GLN A 22 0.36 -1.40 2.78
N GLU A 23 -0.39 -2.24 2.09
CA GLU A 23 -1.77 -1.96 1.70
C GLU A 23 -2.68 -1.88 2.93
N VAL A 24 -2.59 -2.84 3.86
CA VAL A 24 -3.35 -2.85 5.11
C VAL A 24 -2.98 -1.66 6.00
N PHE A 25 -1.69 -1.30 6.08
CA PHE A 25 -1.24 -0.15 6.86
C PHE A 25 -1.84 1.17 6.35
N LYS A 26 -1.86 1.37 5.02
CA LYS A 26 -2.52 2.55 4.42
C LYS A 26 -4.00 2.60 4.74
N LEU A 27 -4.72 1.50 4.56
CA LEU A 27 -6.15 1.42 4.87
C LEU A 27 -6.42 1.68 6.36
N LYS A 28 -5.53 1.25 7.26
CA LYS A 28 -5.66 1.54 8.69
C LYS A 28 -5.50 3.03 9.01
N LEU A 29 -4.60 3.73 8.30
CA LEU A 29 -4.49 5.19 8.42
C LEU A 29 -5.75 5.89 7.89
N GLU A 30 -6.27 5.45 6.74
CA GLU A 30 -7.52 5.98 6.19
C GLU A 30 -8.71 5.75 7.14
N TRP A 31 -8.79 4.57 7.77
CA TRP A 31 -9.79 4.26 8.79
C TRP A 31 -9.72 5.20 9.99
N MET A 32 -8.50 5.55 10.42
CA MET A 32 -8.27 6.46 11.55
C MET A 32 -8.63 7.91 11.21
N MET A 33 -8.51 8.30 9.94
CA MET A 33 -8.87 9.63 9.43
C MET A 33 -10.34 9.76 9.00
N ALA A 34 -11.07 8.64 8.91
CA ALA A 34 -12.46 8.61 8.48
C ALA A 34 -13.36 9.45 9.40
N LYS A 35 -14.26 10.23 8.79
CA LYS A 35 -15.08 11.22 9.51
C LYS A 35 -16.45 10.68 9.90
N ASN A 36 -16.85 9.54 9.32
CA ASN A 36 -18.12 8.88 9.58
C ASN A 36 -17.92 7.36 9.72
N ASP A 37 -18.91 6.70 10.31
CA ASP A 37 -18.84 5.27 10.60
C ASP A 37 -19.04 4.40 9.35
N ASP A 38 -19.70 4.93 8.31
CA ASP A 38 -19.86 4.23 7.03
C ASP A 38 -18.52 4.08 6.28
N GLU A 39 -17.68 5.11 6.28
CA GLU A 39 -16.30 5.07 5.76
C GLU A 39 -15.47 4.07 6.55
N LYS A 40 -15.54 4.11 7.89
CA LYS A 40 -14.86 3.13 8.74
C LYS A 40 -15.30 1.72 8.41
N ARG A 41 -16.59 1.49 8.21
CA ARG A 41 -17.16 0.18 7.86
C ARG A 41 -16.63 -0.30 6.51
N ARG A 42 -16.70 0.54 5.48
CA ARG A 42 -16.18 0.22 4.13
C ARG A 42 -14.70 -0.13 4.14
N ILE A 43 -13.88 0.66 4.85
CA ILE A 43 -12.44 0.41 4.96
C ILE A 43 -12.14 -0.87 5.76
N SER A 44 -12.93 -1.15 6.81
CA SER A 44 -12.79 -2.39 7.58
C SER A 44 -13.11 -3.63 6.75
N GLU A 45 -14.12 -3.55 5.88
CA GLU A 45 -14.47 -4.62 4.95
C GLU A 45 -13.36 -4.83 3.92
N GLU A 46 -12.75 -3.75 3.43
CA GLU A 46 -11.62 -3.82 2.50
C GLU A 46 -10.37 -4.45 3.14
N ILE A 47 -10.04 -4.08 4.38
CA ILE A 47 -8.96 -4.73 5.15
C ILE A 47 -9.26 -6.22 5.33
N ARG A 48 -10.51 -6.58 5.71
CA ARG A 48 -10.92 -7.98 5.87
C ARG A 48 -10.80 -8.74 4.56
N ARG A 49 -11.16 -8.12 3.43
CA ARG A 49 -11.02 -8.71 2.10
C ARG A 49 -9.56 -8.98 1.79
N LEU A 50 -8.66 -8.03 2.00
CA LEU A 50 -7.23 -8.18 1.72
C LEU A 50 -6.54 -9.22 2.63
N VAL A 51 -6.81 -9.17 3.94
CA VAL A 51 -6.25 -10.12 4.92
C VAL A 51 -6.89 -11.51 4.78
N GLY A 52 -8.19 -11.58 4.49
CA GLY A 52 -8.92 -12.82 4.22
C GLY A 52 -8.60 -13.44 2.85
N PHE A 53 -8.03 -12.66 1.92
CA PHE A 53 -7.37 -13.14 0.71
C PHE A 53 -5.88 -13.46 0.93
N SER A 54 -5.41 -13.58 2.17
CA SER A 54 -4.24 -14.42 2.41
C SER A 54 -4.61 -15.79 1.85
N PRO A 55 -3.94 -16.31 0.81
CA PRO A 55 -4.21 -17.66 0.34
C PRO A 55 -3.99 -18.55 1.55
N SER A 56 -5.09 -19.07 2.09
CA SER A 56 -5.05 -20.14 3.07
C SER A 56 -4.27 -21.26 2.40
N LYS A 57 -2.97 -21.35 2.68
CA LYS A 57 -2.27 -22.61 2.59
C LYS A 57 -2.91 -23.50 3.64
N SER A 58 -3.96 -24.21 3.23
CA SER A 58 -4.59 -25.39 3.83
C SER A 58 -6.03 -25.40 3.31
N GLN A 59 -6.54 -26.44 2.68
CA GLN A 59 -6.08 -27.82 2.59
C GLN A 59 -6.71 -28.47 1.35
#